data_AF-A0A2S5EBL0-F1
#
_entry.id   AF-A0A2S5EBL0-F1
#
_cell.length_a   1.000
_cell.length_b   1.000
_cell.length_c   1.000
_cell.angle_alpha   90.00
_cell.angle_beta   90.00
_cell.angle_gamma   90.00
#
_symmetry.space_group_name_H-M   'P 1'
#
loop_
_entity.id
_entity.type
_entity.pdbx_description
1 polymer ?
#
loop_
_entity_poly.entity_id
_entity_poly.type
_entity_poly.pdbx_seq_one_letter_code
_entity_poly.pdbx_strand_id
1 'polypeptide(L)'
;MKKTIFYNLDSIRDVLLDPARGVLLTMLLVINISVISFSQTSDSVNIPVYISVPSYAAIDSADKESLEYELDLSSPENKSEEVKVKIVANTAFELKVEFDAEEGSFNEQNQALFELLNSSYNYSIDSNESLYGVIEKTVQVGFNFQQVLDSNPEIKESLLKSGEYNDKVGNFVFTVSPAV
;
A
#
# COMPACT_ATOMS: atom_id res chain seq x y z
N MET A 1 -46.12 -0.78 32.50
CA MET A 1 -45.54 -2.11 32.80
C MET A 1 -44.08 -2.13 32.33
N LYS A 2 -43.11 -2.07 33.25
CA LYS A 2 -41.70 -2.39 32.99
C LYS A 2 -41.34 -3.55 33.93
N LYS A 3 -40.98 -4.70 33.37
CA LYS A 3 -40.51 -5.87 34.13
C LYS A 3 -39.01 -5.72 34.31
N THR A 4 -38.58 -5.38 35.53
CA THR A 4 -37.16 -5.39 35.91
C THR A 4 -36.79 -6.82 36.29
N ILE A 5 -35.84 -7.42 35.58
CA ILE A 5 -35.28 -8.73 35.90
C ILE A 5 -34.18 -8.49 36.93
N PHE A 6 -34.39 -8.94 38.17
CA PHE A 6 -33.35 -8.98 39.19
C PHE A 6 -32.54 -10.26 39.01
N TYR A 7 -31.27 -10.14 38.64
CA TYR A 7 -30.32 -11.25 38.73
C TYR A 7 -30.02 -11.50 40.20
N ASN A 8 -30.31 -12.71 40.68
CA ASN A 8 -30.03 -13.12 42.05
C ASN A 8 -28.50 -13.22 42.25
N LEU A 9 -27.93 -12.25 42.98
CA LEU A 9 -26.50 -12.16 43.29
C LEU A 9 -25.99 -13.36 44.10
N ASP A 10 -26.86 -14.04 44.86
CA ASP A 10 -26.47 -15.23 45.64
C ASP A 10 -26.12 -16.42 44.73
N SER A 11 -26.77 -16.52 43.56
CA SER A 11 -26.47 -17.57 42.56
C SER A 11 -25.07 -17.43 41.96
N ILE A 12 -24.58 -16.20 41.80
CA ILE A 12 -23.24 -15.93 41.24
C ILE A 12 -22.16 -16.32 42.24
N ARG A 13 -22.42 -16.14 43.54
CA ARG A 13 -21.48 -16.47 44.62
C ARG A 13 -21.29 -17.98 44.77
N ASP A 14 -22.37 -18.76 44.63
CA ASP A 14 -22.30 -20.23 44.68
C ASP A 14 -21.57 -20.83 43.46
N VAL A 15 -21.62 -20.18 42.30
CA VAL A 15 -20.85 -20.58 41.11
C VAL A 15 -19.36 -20.27 41.25
N LEU A 16 -18.99 -19.22 41.99
CA LEU A 16 -17.60 -18.81 42.24
C LEU A 16 -16.92 -19.60 43.38
N LEU A 17 -17.69 -20.13 44.34
CA LEU A 17 -17.17 -20.86 45.50
C LEU A 17 -17.05 -22.38 45.27
N ASP A 18 -17.65 -22.91 44.20
CA ASP A 18 -17.43 -24.29 43.76
C ASP A 18 -16.12 -24.36 42.95
N PRO A 19 -15.07 -25.03 43.45
CA PRO A 19 -13.77 -25.08 42.79
C PRO A 19 -13.84 -25.71 41.40
N ALA A 20 -14.79 -26.62 41.14
CA ALA A 20 -14.94 -27.22 39.81
C ALA A 20 -15.55 -26.24 38.80
N ARG A 21 -16.51 -25.42 39.24
CA ARG A 21 -17.18 -24.41 38.38
C ARG A 21 -16.32 -23.16 38.17
N GLY A 22 -15.56 -22.75 39.19
CA GLY A 22 -14.60 -21.66 39.09
C GLY A 22 -13.47 -21.94 38.10
N VAL A 23 -12.95 -23.18 38.08
CA VAL A 23 -11.94 -23.64 37.11
C VAL A 23 -12.51 -23.66 35.69
N LEU A 24 -13.75 -24.13 35.50
CA LEU A 24 -14.42 -24.13 34.20
C LEU A 24 -14.57 -22.71 33.64
N LEU A 25 -14.96 -21.74 34.49
CA LEU A 25 -15.09 -20.33 34.13
C LEU A 25 -13.75 -19.69 33.78
N THR A 26 -12.69 -19.96 34.55
CA THR A 26 -11.35 -19.44 34.26
C THR A 26 -10.78 -20.07 32.98
N MET A 27 -11.00 -21.36 32.72
CA MET A 27 -10.64 -21.98 31.44
C MET A 27 -11.39 -21.34 30.27
N LEU A 28 -12.70 -21.13 30.38
CA LEU A 28 -13.49 -20.44 29.35
C LEU A 28 -12.98 -19.01 29.10
N LEU A 29 -12.59 -18.28 30.15
CA LEU A 29 -12.09 -16.91 30.03
C LEU A 29 -10.70 -16.88 29.38
N VAL A 30 -9.81 -17.80 29.73
CA VAL A 30 -8.48 -17.95 29.11
C VAL A 30 -8.61 -18.36 27.64
N ILE A 31 -9.53 -19.27 27.30
CA ILE A 31 -9.83 -19.67 25.92
C ILE A 31 -10.36 -18.47 25.12
N ASN A 32 -11.27 -17.67 25.68
CA ASN A 32 -11.78 -16.48 24.97
C ASN A 32 -10.71 -15.38 24.79
N ILE A 33 -9.78 -15.20 25.73
CA ILE A 33 -8.67 -14.25 25.58
C ILE A 33 -7.65 -14.74 24.54
N SER A 34 -7.40 -16.06 24.48
CA SER A 34 -6.48 -16.64 23.49
C SER A 34 -7.05 -16.69 22.07
N VAL A 35 -8.38 -16.61 21.91
CA VAL A 35 -9.04 -16.54 20.59
C VAL A 35 -9.07 -15.12 20.01
N ILE A 36 -8.74 -14.06 20.79
CA ILE A 36 -8.89 -12.67 20.35
C ILE A 36 -7.64 -12.04 19.69
N SER A 37 -6.46 -12.66 19.71
CA SER A 37 -5.22 -11.91 19.33
C SER A 37 -4.36 -12.52 18.23
N PHE A 38 -4.97 -13.13 17.22
CA PHE A 38 -4.43 -13.05 15.85
C PHE A 38 -5.54 -12.49 14.97
N SER A 39 -5.75 -11.18 15.07
CA SER A 39 -6.14 -10.44 13.88
C SER A 39 -5.06 -10.78 12.86
N GLN A 40 -5.43 -11.46 11.78
CA GLN A 40 -4.55 -11.55 10.62
C GLN A 40 -4.24 -10.10 10.27
N THR A 41 -3.04 -9.64 10.58
CA THR A 41 -2.44 -8.54 9.84
C THR A 41 -2.59 -8.96 8.39
N SER A 42 -3.37 -8.24 7.61
CA SER A 42 -3.42 -8.48 6.17
C SER A 42 -1.98 -8.47 5.69
N ASP A 43 -1.52 -9.59 5.14
CA ASP A 43 -0.19 -9.68 4.55
C ASP A 43 -0.13 -8.84 3.27
N SER A 44 -1.28 -8.33 2.79
CA SER A 44 -1.36 -7.42 1.65
C SER A 44 -1.61 -5.96 2.04
N VAL A 45 -0.87 -5.08 1.38
CA VAL A 45 -0.98 -3.62 1.49
C VAL A 45 -1.41 -3.06 0.14
N ASN A 46 -2.49 -2.26 0.10
CA ASN A 46 -2.91 -1.56 -1.11
C ASN A 46 -2.19 -0.20 -1.21
N ILE A 47 -1.65 0.10 -2.38
CA ILE A 47 -0.76 1.24 -2.61
C ILE A 47 -1.36 2.05 -3.78
N PRO A 48 -2.24 3.01 -3.49
CA PRO A 48 -2.80 3.89 -4.50
C PRO A 48 -1.82 5.01 -4.87
N VAL A 49 -1.42 5.06 -6.13
CA VAL A 49 -0.49 6.04 -6.72
C VAL A 49 -1.21 6.85 -7.79
N TYR A 50 -0.98 8.16 -7.84
CA TYR A 50 -1.60 9.02 -8.86
C TYR A 50 -0.63 9.38 -9.98
N ILE A 51 -1.13 9.82 -11.12
CA ILE A 51 -0.31 10.22 -12.26
C ILE A 51 -0.40 11.73 -12.47
N SER A 52 0.75 12.39 -12.62
CA SER A 52 0.85 13.81 -12.96
C SER A 52 1.61 13.99 -14.27
N VAL A 53 0.99 14.70 -15.22
CA VAL A 53 1.57 15.03 -16.55
C VAL A 53 1.59 16.54 -16.78
N PRO A 54 2.56 17.08 -17.54
CA PRO A 54 2.63 18.51 -17.82
C PRO A 54 1.54 18.91 -18.82
N SER A 55 1.19 20.20 -18.88
CA SER A 55 0.08 20.72 -19.68
C SER A 55 0.20 20.53 -21.21
N TYR A 56 1.39 20.19 -21.71
CA TYR A 56 1.68 19.92 -23.12
C TYR A 56 1.88 18.42 -23.41
N ALA A 57 1.59 17.57 -22.42
CA ALA A 57 1.39 16.15 -22.57
C ALA A 57 -0.04 15.79 -22.14
N ALA A 58 -0.57 14.71 -22.70
CA ALA A 58 -1.86 14.14 -22.32
C ALA A 58 -1.70 12.64 -22.17
N ILE A 59 -2.45 12.02 -21.26
CA ILE A 59 -2.48 10.57 -21.15
C ILE A 59 -3.49 10.07 -22.19
N ASP A 60 -3.02 9.35 -23.22
CA ASP A 60 -3.88 8.84 -24.31
C ASP A 60 -4.39 7.44 -24.00
N SER A 61 -3.64 6.66 -23.20
CA SER A 61 -4.19 5.46 -22.56
C SER A 61 -4.03 5.53 -21.05
N ALA A 62 -5.09 5.98 -20.40
CA ALA A 62 -5.68 5.31 -19.27
C ALA A 62 -6.95 6.06 -18.89
N ASP A 63 -8.05 5.34 -18.72
CA ASP A 63 -9.21 5.76 -17.91
C ASP A 63 -8.83 5.93 -16.42
N LYS A 64 -7.55 6.09 -16.09
CA LYS A 64 -7.02 5.96 -14.74
C LYS A 64 -5.97 7.02 -14.47
N GLU A 65 -6.40 8.08 -13.79
CA GLU A 65 -5.53 9.04 -13.11
C GLU A 65 -4.85 8.43 -11.86
N SER A 66 -5.21 7.18 -11.52
CA SER A 66 -4.73 6.40 -10.38
C SER A 66 -4.35 4.97 -10.74
N LEU A 67 -3.23 4.50 -10.21
CA LEU A 67 -2.74 3.12 -10.29
C LEU A 67 -2.82 2.50 -8.89
N GLU A 68 -3.39 1.30 -8.79
CA GLU A 68 -3.50 0.56 -7.53
C GLU A 68 -2.53 -0.62 -7.57
N TYR A 69 -1.59 -0.67 -6.62
CA TYR A 69 -0.65 -1.77 -6.47
C TYR A 69 -0.96 -2.54 -5.19
N GLU A 70 -1.00 -3.85 -5.28
CA GLU A 70 -1.11 -4.74 -4.11
C GLU A 70 0.27 -5.33 -3.80
N LEU A 71 0.75 -5.09 -2.58
CA LEU A 71 1.99 -5.66 -2.05
C LEU A 71 1.67 -6.79 -1.07
N ASP A 72 1.89 -8.04 -1.48
CA ASP A 72 1.85 -9.21 -0.59
C ASP A 72 3.24 -9.42 0.06
N LEU A 73 3.34 -9.23 1.37
CA LEU A 73 4.58 -9.40 2.13
C LEU A 73 4.98 -10.87 2.28
N SER A 74 4.04 -11.81 2.16
CA SER A 74 4.30 -13.25 2.23
C SER A 74 4.99 -13.76 0.97
N SER A 75 4.58 -13.22 -0.19
CA SER A 75 5.11 -13.56 -1.51
C SER A 75 5.27 -12.29 -2.36
N PRO A 76 6.28 -11.44 -2.06
CA PRO A 76 6.44 -10.16 -2.75
C PRO A 76 6.80 -10.38 -4.22
N GLU A 77 6.11 -9.67 -5.10
CA GLU A 77 6.32 -9.70 -6.54
C GLU A 77 6.62 -8.29 -7.04
N ASN A 78 7.44 -8.19 -8.09
CA ASN A 78 7.59 -6.93 -8.82
C ASN A 78 6.28 -6.62 -9.57
N LYS A 79 5.84 -5.37 -9.52
CA LYS A 79 4.62 -4.91 -10.19
C LYS A 79 4.93 -3.74 -11.11
N SER A 80 4.33 -3.73 -12.30
CA SER A 80 4.46 -2.65 -13.27
C SER A 80 3.18 -2.49 -14.08
N GLU A 81 2.83 -1.26 -14.38
CA GLU A 81 1.67 -0.88 -15.18
C GLU A 81 2.11 -0.08 -16.40
N GLU A 82 1.38 -0.25 -17.50
CA GLU A 82 1.63 0.47 -18.76
C GLU A 82 0.84 1.78 -18.78
N VAL A 83 1.53 2.89 -19.00
CA VAL A 83 0.96 4.24 -19.15
C VAL A 83 1.35 4.78 -20.51
N LYS A 84 0.35 5.09 -21.37
CA LYS A 84 0.63 5.74 -22.66
C LYS A 84 0.44 7.24 -22.55
N VAL A 85 1.53 7.96 -22.78
CA VAL A 85 1.61 9.41 -22.74
C VAL A 85 1.78 9.94 -24.15
N LYS A 86 0.86 10.81 -24.56
CA LYS A 86 0.93 11.59 -25.79
C LYS A 86 1.59 12.92 -25.50
N ILE A 87 2.66 13.22 -26.22
CA ILE A 87 3.46 14.43 -26.05
C ILE A 87 3.36 15.24 -27.33
N VAL A 88 3.10 16.55 -27.19
CA VAL A 88 3.12 17.50 -28.29
C VAL A 88 4.31 18.43 -28.11
N ALA A 89 5.38 18.20 -28.86
CA ALA A 89 6.61 18.98 -28.78
C ALA A 89 7.01 19.51 -30.17
N ASN A 90 7.48 20.75 -30.25
CA ASN A 90 8.00 21.35 -31.48
C ASN A 90 9.54 21.27 -31.59
N THR A 91 10.19 20.71 -30.58
CA THR A 91 11.64 20.48 -30.50
C THR A 91 11.92 19.08 -29.98
N ALA A 92 13.17 18.62 -30.13
CA ALA A 92 13.65 17.43 -29.46
C ALA A 92 13.37 17.49 -27.96
N PHE A 93 12.91 16.39 -27.37
CA PHE A 93 12.60 16.32 -25.94
C PHE A 93 13.11 15.02 -25.32
N GLU A 94 13.23 15.06 -24.00
CA GLU A 94 13.41 13.91 -23.12
C GLU A 94 12.18 13.77 -22.24
N LEU A 95 11.77 12.53 -22.00
CA LEU A 95 10.73 12.19 -21.04
C LEU A 95 11.41 11.56 -19.83
N LYS A 96 11.21 12.15 -18.66
CA LYS A 96 11.65 11.63 -17.37
C LYS A 96 10.43 11.25 -16.56
N VAL A 97 10.55 10.18 -15.78
CA VAL A 97 9.56 9.79 -14.79
C VAL A 97 10.24 9.81 -13.42
N GLU A 98 9.51 10.31 -12.44
CA GLU A 98 9.91 10.29 -11.04
C GLU A 98 8.74 9.76 -10.20
N PHE A 99 9.05 9.17 -9.05
CA PHE A 99 8.07 8.89 -8.03
C PHE A 99 8.24 9.91 -6.91
N ASP A 100 7.21 10.70 -6.69
CA ASP A 100 7.13 11.70 -5.63
C ASP A 100 6.25 11.14 -4.50
N ALA A 101 6.91 10.54 -3.52
CA ALA A 101 6.25 10.04 -2.32
C ALA A 101 5.77 11.21 -1.47
N GLU A 102 4.48 11.22 -1.13
CA GLU A 102 3.90 12.33 -0.38
C GLU A 102 4.31 12.21 1.10
N GLU A 103 5.44 12.81 1.48
CA GLU A 103 6.08 12.64 2.80
C GLU A 103 5.11 12.92 3.97
N GLY A 104 4.17 13.86 3.79
CA GLY A 104 3.12 14.16 4.76
C GLY A 104 2.06 13.07 4.95
N SER A 105 2.00 12.08 4.05
CA SER A 105 1.12 10.91 4.14
C SER A 105 1.73 9.77 4.96
N PHE A 106 3.00 9.88 5.36
CA PHE A 106 3.68 8.86 6.17
C PHE A 106 3.90 9.35 7.60
N ASN A 107 3.66 8.47 8.56
CA ASN A 107 3.95 8.69 9.97
C ASN A 107 5.09 7.75 10.42
N GLU A 108 5.55 7.89 11.67
CA GLU A 108 6.59 7.03 12.24
C GLU A 108 6.27 5.52 12.12
N GLN A 109 4.98 5.16 12.05
CA GLN A 109 4.53 3.77 11.94
C GLN A 109 4.67 3.21 10.52
N ASN A 110 4.64 4.08 9.50
CA ASN A 110 4.62 3.69 8.08
C ASN A 110 5.87 4.17 7.32
N GLN A 111 6.92 4.60 8.04
CA GLN A 111 8.19 5.03 7.46
C GLN A 111 8.86 3.93 6.62
N ALA A 112 8.72 2.66 7.03
CA ALA A 112 9.25 1.52 6.26
C ALA A 112 8.58 1.39 4.88
N LEU A 113 7.32 1.79 4.74
CA LEU A 113 6.62 1.80 3.44
C LEU A 113 7.17 2.91 2.55
N PHE A 114 7.42 4.10 3.10
CA PHE A 114 8.07 5.18 2.37
C PHE A 114 9.46 4.78 1.86
N GLU A 115 10.28 4.17 2.72
CA GLU A 115 11.62 3.69 2.36
C GLU A 115 11.57 2.59 1.30
N LEU A 116 10.62 1.66 1.43
CA LEU A 116 10.39 0.63 0.42
C LEU A 116 10.04 1.27 -0.92
N LEU A 117 9.03 2.13 -0.98
CA LEU A 117 8.56 2.72 -2.24
C LEU A 117 9.65 3.52 -2.96
N ASN A 118 10.43 4.31 -2.22
CA ASN A 118 11.55 5.08 -2.78
C ASN A 118 12.69 4.21 -3.30
N SER A 119 12.96 3.08 -2.64
CA SER A 119 14.03 2.17 -3.04
C SER A 119 13.59 1.16 -4.10
N SER A 120 12.29 0.88 -4.23
CA SER A 120 11.75 -0.09 -5.18
C SER A 120 11.26 0.54 -6.48
N TYR A 121 11.05 1.87 -6.53
CA TYR A 121 10.57 2.54 -7.74
C TYR A 121 11.40 2.19 -8.97
N ASN A 122 10.71 1.87 -10.06
CA ASN A 122 11.32 1.56 -11.35
C ASN A 122 10.44 2.05 -12.50
N TYR A 123 11.08 2.42 -13.61
CA TYR A 123 10.39 2.74 -14.85
C TYR A 123 11.21 2.40 -16.09
N SER A 124 10.52 2.21 -17.20
CA SER A 124 11.12 2.12 -18.54
C SER A 124 10.26 2.87 -19.55
N ILE A 125 10.89 3.36 -20.61
CA ILE A 125 10.22 4.11 -21.68
C ILE A 125 10.52 3.42 -23.01
N ASP A 126 9.48 3.17 -23.79
CA ASP A 126 9.64 2.56 -25.11
C ASP A 126 10.50 3.43 -26.02
N SER A 127 11.42 2.77 -26.73
CA SER A 127 12.48 3.38 -27.52
C SER A 127 12.02 3.97 -28.86
N ASN A 128 10.71 4.06 -29.13
CA ASN A 128 10.21 4.57 -30.41
C ASN A 128 10.84 5.93 -30.76
N GLU A 129 11.59 5.95 -31.86
CA GLU A 129 12.41 7.07 -32.29
C GLU A 129 11.55 8.13 -32.98
N SER A 130 10.96 9.01 -32.17
CA SER A 130 10.53 10.30 -32.68
C SER A 130 10.79 11.34 -31.60
N LEU A 131 11.51 12.39 -31.99
CA LEU A 131 12.00 13.43 -31.08
C LEU A 131 11.12 14.68 -31.10
N TYR A 132 10.25 14.86 -32.11
CA TYR A 132 9.40 16.05 -32.23
C TYR A 132 8.07 15.71 -32.93
N GLY A 133 7.08 16.58 -32.76
CA GLY A 133 5.71 16.42 -33.25
C GLY A 133 4.73 15.93 -32.18
N VAL A 134 3.63 15.32 -32.63
CA VAL A 134 2.69 14.60 -31.76
C VAL A 134 3.15 13.15 -31.71
N ILE A 135 3.59 12.70 -30.54
CA ILE A 135 4.20 11.38 -30.35
C ILE A 135 3.51 10.66 -29.20
N GLU A 136 3.28 9.37 -29.36
CA GLU A 136 2.84 8.48 -28.30
C GLU A 136 4.05 7.73 -27.73
N LYS A 137 4.22 7.79 -26.41
CA LYS A 137 5.23 7.06 -25.65
C LYS A 137 4.53 6.13 -24.69
N THR A 138 4.88 4.85 -24.77
CA THR A 138 4.52 3.86 -23.76
C THR A 138 5.57 3.90 -22.66
N VAL A 139 5.11 4.03 -21.42
CA VAL A 139 5.96 4.04 -20.23
C VAL A 139 5.49 2.94 -19.30
N GLN A 140 6.41 2.09 -18.85
CA GLN A 140 6.11 1.14 -17.78
C GLN A 140 6.56 1.75 -16.46
N VAL A 141 5.65 1.87 -15.49
CA VAL A 141 5.95 2.40 -14.15
C VAL A 141 5.54 1.39 -13.09
N GLY A 142 6.30 1.30 -12.01
CA GLY A 142 5.95 0.44 -10.89
C GLY A 142 7.07 0.29 -9.88
N PHE A 143 7.11 -0.88 -9.25
CA PHE A 143 7.95 -1.16 -8.10
C PHE A 143 8.54 -2.57 -8.15
N ASN A 144 9.85 -2.67 -7.90
CA ASN A 144 10.60 -3.91 -7.77
C ASN A 144 10.57 -4.42 -6.31
N PHE A 145 9.38 -4.62 -5.75
CA PHE A 145 9.21 -4.96 -4.32
C PHE A 145 10.00 -6.21 -3.90
N GLN A 146 9.95 -7.26 -4.72
CA GLN A 146 10.64 -8.52 -4.43
C GLN A 146 12.14 -8.31 -4.23
N GLN A 147 12.77 -7.62 -5.19
CA GLN A 147 14.21 -7.37 -5.16
C GLN A 147 14.64 -6.61 -3.90
N VAL A 148 13.88 -5.59 -3.51
CA VAL A 148 14.21 -4.76 -2.35
C VAL A 148 13.97 -5.50 -1.04
N LEU A 149 12.85 -6.20 -0.90
CA LEU A 149 12.51 -6.94 0.33
C LEU A 149 13.42 -8.16 0.55
N ASP A 150 13.82 -8.85 -0.52
CA ASP A 150 14.81 -9.93 -0.45
C ASP A 150 16.19 -9.42 0.00
N SER A 151 16.54 -8.19 -0.40
CA SER A 151 17.82 -7.56 -0.04
C SER A 151 17.79 -6.89 1.33
N ASN A 152 16.61 -6.54 1.86
CA ASN A 152 16.43 -5.77 3.10
C ASN A 152 15.32 -6.40 3.98
N PRO A 153 15.59 -7.54 4.65
CA PRO A 153 14.58 -8.23 5.46
C PRO A 153 14.07 -7.38 6.64
N GLU A 154 14.86 -6.42 7.13
CA GLU A 154 14.48 -5.50 8.20
C GLU A 154 13.29 -4.59 7.81
N ILE A 155 13.20 -4.19 6.54
CA ILE A 155 12.07 -3.42 6.01
C ILE A 155 10.80 -4.28 6.04
N LYS A 156 10.90 -5.56 5.64
CA LYS A 156 9.79 -6.52 5.68
C LYS A 156 9.24 -6.71 7.10
N GLU A 157 10.10 -6.90 8.10
CA GLU A 157 9.67 -7.03 9.49
C GLU A 157 9.01 -5.76 10.05
N SER A 158 9.46 -4.59 9.57
CA SER A 158 8.88 -3.31 9.96
C SER A 158 7.48 -3.13 9.34
N LEU A 159 7.31 -3.48 8.07
CA LEU A 159 6.02 -3.44 7.37
C LEU A 159 4.98 -4.37 7.99
N LEU A 160 5.37 -5.57 8.43
CA LEU A 160 4.47 -6.49 9.15
C LEU A 160 3.94 -5.90 10.47
N LYS A 161 4.62 -4.91 11.05
CA LYS A 161 4.16 -4.19 12.27
C LYS A 161 3.28 -2.98 11.93
N SER A 162 3.37 -2.46 10.71
CA SER A 162 2.71 -1.23 10.25
C SER A 162 1.22 -1.40 9.94
N GLY A 163 0.71 -2.62 9.80
CA GLY A 163 -0.70 -2.88 9.52
C GLY A 163 -1.13 -2.44 8.11
N GLU A 164 -2.44 -2.33 7.88
CA GLU A 164 -2.98 -1.92 6.58
C GLU A 164 -2.79 -0.42 6.32
N TYR A 165 -2.33 -0.08 5.11
CA TYR A 165 -2.27 1.29 4.61
C TYR A 165 -3.27 1.42 3.44
N ASN A 166 -4.14 2.43 3.50
CA ASN A 166 -5.18 2.67 2.50
C ASN A 166 -5.19 4.11 1.97
N ASP A 167 -4.22 4.93 2.39
CA ASP A 167 -4.11 6.33 1.98
C ASP A 167 -3.26 6.47 0.71
N LYS A 168 -3.31 7.65 0.10
CA LYS A 168 -2.47 7.98 -1.05
C LYS A 168 -0.99 8.00 -0.66
N VAL A 169 -0.18 7.19 -1.33
CA VAL A 169 1.27 7.10 -1.06
C VAL A 169 2.12 8.11 -1.83
N GLY A 170 1.64 8.62 -2.97
CA GLY A 170 2.43 9.51 -3.81
C GLY A 170 1.94 9.61 -5.25
N ASN A 171 2.79 10.15 -6.11
CA ASN A 171 2.51 10.40 -7.52
C ASN A 171 3.66 9.93 -8.41
N PHE A 172 3.34 9.32 -9.56
CA PHE A 172 4.26 9.28 -10.69
C PHE A 172 4.20 10.62 -11.42
N VAL A 173 5.32 11.32 -11.44
CA VAL A 173 5.48 12.63 -12.07
C VAL A 173 6.22 12.46 -13.38
N PHE A 174 5.53 12.74 -14.47
CA PHE A 174 6.09 12.74 -15.81
C PHE A 174 6.58 14.14 -16.11
N THR A 175 7.84 14.28 -16.51
CA THR A 175 8.45 15.56 -16.90
C THR A 175 8.96 15.46 -18.31
N VAL A 176 8.58 16.42 -19.15
CA VAL A 176 9.08 16.54 -20.51
C VAL A 176 9.98 17.76 -20.58
N SER A 177 11.22 17.60 -21.05
CA SER A 177 12.20 18.68 -21.13
C SER A 177 12.87 18.71 -22.50
N PRO A 178 13.40 19.85 -22.95
CA PRO A 178 14.19 19.90 -24.18
C PRO A 178 15.40 18.94 -24.09
N ALA A 179 15.64 18.17 -25.15
CA ALA A 179 16.88 17.40 -25.27
C ALA A 179 18.01 18.37 -25.64
N VAL A 180 19.07 18.42 -24.81
CA VAL A 180 20.22 19.33 -24.98
C VAL A 180 21.30 18.69 -25.84
#